data_AF-A0A4V1V1M0-F1
#
_entry.id   AF-A0A4V1V1M0-F1
#
_cell.length_a   1.000
_cell.length_b   1.000
_cell.length_c   1.000
_cell.angle_alpha   90.00
_cell.angle_beta   90.00
_cell.angle_gamma   90.00
#
_symmetry.space_group_name_H-M   'P 1'
#
loop_
_entity.id
_entity.type
_entity.pdbx_description
1 polymer ?
#
loop_
_entity_poly.entity_id
_entity_poly.type
_entity_poly.pdbx_seq_one_letter_code
_entity_poly.pdbx_strand_id
1 'polypeptide(L)'
;MSLARAQEDLEKSIKKAQRRSRSERLKRLAEAPKRPISYAVSTTAYLRNPDVIAEVLDRAKGICESCVKPAPFLRSSNGAPYLEVHHRLPLAKGGEDTVENAIALCPNCHRERHFGTLYASKDVASPQYATQKNDKVESLV
;
A
#
# COMPACT_ATOMS: atom_id res chain seq x y z
N MET A 1 -1.02 14.01 -19.00
CA MET A 1 -0.40 12.69 -18.73
C MET A 1 -0.89 12.21 -17.37
N SER A 2 -1.46 11.01 -17.27
CA SER A 2 -1.88 10.48 -15.97
C SER A 2 -0.68 9.95 -15.18
N LEU A 3 -0.78 9.91 -13.85
CA LEU A 3 0.26 9.32 -13.00
C LEU A 3 0.50 7.85 -13.36
N ALA A 4 -0.56 7.09 -13.64
CA ALA A 4 -0.46 5.69 -14.03
C ALA A 4 0.36 5.48 -15.32
N ARG A 5 0.11 6.30 -16.36
CA ARG A 5 0.86 6.22 -17.61
C ARG A 5 2.34 6.57 -17.41
N ALA A 6 2.62 7.61 -16.63
CA ALA A 6 3.97 8.00 -16.29
C ALA A 6 4.75 6.89 -15.54
N GLN A 7 4.07 6.18 -14.63
CA GLN A 7 4.64 5.03 -13.92
C GLN A 7 4.91 3.86 -14.87
N GLU A 8 3.99 3.53 -15.76
CA GLU A 8 4.16 2.44 -16.73
C GLU A 8 5.34 2.70 -17.68
N ASP A 9 5.46 3.92 -18.20
CA ASP A 9 6.57 4.33 -19.07
C ASP A 9 7.92 4.26 -18.33
N LEU A 10 7.94 4.64 -17.05
CA LEU A 10 9.12 4.50 -16.19
C LEU A 10 9.47 3.02 -15.97
N GLU A 11 8.50 2.15 -15.67
CA GLU A 11 8.73 0.72 -15.46
C GLU A 11 9.30 0.04 -16.72
N LYS A 12 8.75 0.36 -17.90
CA LYS A 12 9.30 -0.12 -19.19
C LYS A 12 10.76 0.32 -19.36
N SER A 13 11.05 1.57 -19.02
CA SER A 13 12.40 2.13 -19.08
C SER A 13 13.37 1.45 -18.09
N ILE A 14 12.91 1.15 -16.87
CA ILE A 14 13.66 0.41 -15.85
C ILE A 14 13.96 -1.01 -16.34
N LYS A 15 12.97 -1.74 -16.87
CA LYS A 15 13.18 -3.10 -17.44
C LYS A 15 14.25 -3.09 -18.52
N LYS A 16 14.23 -2.08 -19.42
CA LYS A 16 15.28 -1.90 -20.44
C LYS A 16 16.65 -1.60 -19.79
N ALA A 17 16.70 -0.84 -18.71
CA ALA A 17 17.93 -0.54 -17.98
C ALA A 17 18.51 -1.76 -17.25
N GLN A 18 17.66 -2.62 -16.68
CA GLN A 18 18.04 -3.84 -15.98
C GLN A 18 18.70 -4.87 -16.91
N ARG A 19 18.31 -4.90 -18.20
CA ARG A 19 18.94 -5.77 -19.22
C ARG A 19 20.38 -5.37 -19.58
N ARG A 20 20.85 -4.19 -19.16
CA ARG A 20 22.22 -3.73 -19.41
C ARG A 20 23.16 -4.25 -18.33
N SER A 21 24.45 -4.30 -18.63
CA SER A 21 25.49 -4.50 -17.62
C SER A 21 25.56 -3.33 -16.64
N ARG A 22 26.16 -3.55 -15.46
CA ARG A 22 26.44 -2.47 -14.50
C ARG A 22 27.33 -1.39 -15.13
N SER A 23 28.35 -1.78 -15.89
CA SER A 23 29.29 -0.85 -16.54
C SER A 23 28.56 0.09 -17.51
N GLU A 24 27.71 -0.46 -18.39
CA GLU A 24 26.92 0.35 -19.32
C GLU A 24 25.96 1.31 -18.61
N ARG A 25 25.31 0.88 -17.51
CA ARG A 25 24.47 1.77 -16.71
C ARG A 25 25.28 2.93 -16.13
N LEU A 26 26.48 2.66 -15.59
CA LEU A 26 27.34 3.68 -15.01
C LEU A 26 27.83 4.70 -16.05
N LYS A 27 28.23 4.25 -17.25
CA LYS A 27 28.61 5.15 -18.35
C LYS A 27 27.48 6.10 -18.71
N ARG A 28 26.26 5.58 -18.87
CA ARG A 28 25.07 6.40 -19.15
C ARG A 28 24.73 7.38 -18.02
N LEU A 29 24.92 6.97 -16.77
CA LEU A 29 24.70 7.83 -15.61
C LEU A 29 25.71 8.98 -15.54
N ALA A 30 26.94 8.79 -16.01
CA ALA A 30 27.95 9.84 -16.09
C ALA A 30 27.53 10.97 -17.05
N GLU A 31 26.93 10.60 -18.18
CA GLU A 31 26.48 11.52 -19.24
C GLU A 31 25.05 12.09 -19.01
N ALA A 32 24.26 11.48 -18.13
CA ALA A 32 22.87 11.86 -17.90
C ALA A 32 22.73 13.18 -17.11
N PRO A 33 21.69 14.00 -17.41
CA PRO A 33 21.36 15.16 -16.60
C PRO A 33 21.04 14.73 -15.16
N LYS A 34 21.64 15.43 -14.20
CA LYS A 34 21.47 15.11 -12.77
C LYS A 34 20.13 15.58 -12.20
N ARG A 35 19.50 16.57 -12.85
CA ARG A 35 18.21 17.11 -12.45
C ARG A 35 17.13 16.56 -13.38
N PRO A 36 16.08 15.90 -12.85
CA PRO A 36 14.98 15.42 -13.66
C PRO A 36 14.11 16.59 -14.14
N ILE A 37 13.42 16.37 -15.27
CA ILE A 37 12.35 17.25 -15.73
C ILE A 37 11.10 16.94 -14.90
N SER A 38 10.43 17.97 -14.39
CA SER A 38 9.15 17.83 -13.70
C SER A 38 7.98 18.02 -14.67
N TYR A 39 6.85 17.36 -14.39
CA TYR A 39 5.58 17.57 -15.08
C TYR A 39 4.44 17.45 -14.07
N ALA A 40 3.38 18.24 -14.30
CA ALA A 40 2.18 18.18 -13.47
C ALA A 40 1.33 16.95 -13.81
N VAL A 41 0.78 16.31 -12.78
CA VAL A 41 -0.22 15.25 -12.88
C VAL A 41 -1.43 15.61 -12.04
N SER A 42 -2.63 15.25 -12.51
CA SER A 42 -3.87 15.37 -11.75
C SER A 42 -4.28 13.99 -11.23
N THR A 43 -4.85 13.94 -10.03
CA THR A 43 -5.35 12.72 -9.40
C THR A 43 -6.65 13.00 -8.65
N THR A 44 -7.50 11.98 -8.55
CA THR A 44 -8.72 12.05 -7.75
C THR A 44 -8.43 11.57 -6.34
N ALA A 45 -8.79 12.38 -5.35
CA ALA A 45 -8.76 12.02 -3.94
C ALA A 45 -10.17 12.05 -3.37
N TYR A 46 -10.40 11.24 -2.34
CA TYR A 46 -11.66 11.20 -1.60
C TYR A 46 -11.48 11.91 -0.27
N LEU A 47 -12.44 12.77 0.10
CA LEU A 47 -12.56 13.28 1.45
C LEU A 47 -13.01 12.11 2.34
N ARG A 48 -12.12 11.64 3.21
CA ARG A 48 -12.38 10.52 4.11
C ARG A 48 -12.96 11.00 5.43
N ASN A 49 -13.81 10.18 6.03
CA ASN A 49 -14.36 10.38 7.35
C ASN A 49 -13.25 10.18 8.40
N PRO A 50 -12.88 11.22 9.18
CA PRO A 50 -11.84 11.11 10.19
C PRO A 50 -12.20 10.13 11.33
N ASP A 51 -13.49 9.97 11.65
CA ASP A 51 -13.93 9.08 12.73
C ASP A 51 -13.73 7.62 12.38
N VAL A 52 -13.93 7.24 11.10
CA VAL A 52 -13.61 5.89 10.60
C VAL A 52 -12.11 5.61 10.75
N ILE A 53 -11.27 6.60 10.43
CA ILE A 53 -9.82 6.46 10.56
C ILE A 53 -9.43 6.30 12.03
N ALA A 54 -9.95 7.15 12.91
CA ALA A 54 -9.66 7.12 14.33
C ALA A 54 -10.09 5.78 14.97
N GLU A 55 -11.31 5.34 14.72
CA GLU A 55 -11.88 4.10 15.25
C GLU A 55 -11.07 2.86 14.79
N VAL A 56 -10.69 2.79 13.51
CA VAL A 56 -9.93 1.66 12.97
C VAL A 56 -8.52 1.61 13.56
N LEU A 57 -7.89 2.77 13.79
CA LEU A 57 -6.57 2.84 14.42
C LEU A 57 -6.63 2.48 15.92
N ASP A 58 -7.67 2.92 16.63
CA ASP A 58 -7.89 2.60 18.03
C ASP A 58 -8.14 1.10 18.23
N ARG A 59 -9.07 0.53 17.45
CA ARG A 59 -9.35 -0.93 17.41
C ARG A 59 -8.07 -1.75 17.21
N ALA A 60 -7.18 -1.29 16.35
CA ALA A 60 -5.94 -1.99 16.02
C ALA A 60 -4.90 -1.96 17.15
N LYS A 61 -4.98 -1.02 18.10
CA LYS A 61 -4.06 -0.88 19.24
C LYS A 61 -2.57 -0.94 18.85
N GLY A 62 -2.24 -0.33 17.71
CA GLY A 62 -0.88 -0.30 17.18
C GLY A 62 -0.37 -1.64 16.62
N ILE A 63 -1.23 -2.63 16.42
CA ILE A 63 -0.91 -3.91 15.78
C ILE A 63 -1.52 -3.96 14.37
N CYS A 64 -0.72 -4.34 13.37
CA CYS A 64 -1.23 -4.54 12.01
C CYS A 64 -2.26 -5.67 11.98
N GLU A 65 -3.46 -5.39 11.47
CA GLU A 65 -4.57 -6.34 11.44
C GLU A 65 -4.37 -7.48 10.41
N SER A 66 -3.36 -7.37 9.53
CA SER A 66 -3.03 -8.43 8.56
C SER A 66 -1.89 -9.33 9.01
N CYS A 67 -0.73 -8.79 9.42
CA CYS A 67 0.44 -9.61 9.78
C CYS A 67 0.63 -9.78 11.28
N VAL A 68 -0.24 -9.17 12.11
CA VAL A 68 -0.25 -9.29 13.57
C VAL A 68 1.08 -8.84 14.22
N LYS A 69 1.84 -7.99 13.52
CA LYS A 69 3.07 -7.36 14.03
C LYS A 69 2.77 -5.95 14.53
N PRO A 70 3.50 -5.45 15.54
CA PRO A 70 3.39 -4.06 15.96
C PRO A 70 3.72 -3.11 14.82
N ALA A 71 3.20 -1.89 14.91
CA ALA A 71 3.56 -0.79 14.02
C ALA A 71 5.09 -0.65 13.96
N PRO A 72 5.66 -0.40 12.76
CA PRO A 72 7.11 -0.39 12.58
C PRO A 72 7.81 0.79 13.26
N PHE A 73 7.08 1.87 13.56
CA PHE A 73 7.60 3.06 14.23
C PHE A 73 6.45 3.91 14.81
N LEU A 74 6.79 4.94 15.57
CA LEU A 74 5.87 5.92 16.13
C LEU A 74 5.85 7.19 15.27
N ARG A 75 4.69 7.82 15.11
CA ARG A 75 4.53 9.10 14.42
C ARG A 75 5.35 10.18 15.12
N SER A 76 6.17 10.92 14.39
CA SER A 76 6.93 12.06 14.95
C SER A 76 6.03 13.18 15.46
N SER A 77 4.81 13.30 14.92
CA SER A 77 3.87 14.38 15.27
C SER A 77 3.21 14.21 16.65
N ASN A 78 3.01 12.97 17.11
CA ASN A 78 2.23 12.70 18.33
C ASN A 78 2.63 11.41 19.08
N GLY A 79 3.65 10.69 18.64
CA GLY A 79 4.10 9.44 19.28
C GLY A 79 3.18 8.24 19.09
N ALA A 80 2.09 8.34 18.32
CA ALA A 80 1.17 7.22 18.12
C ALA A 80 1.76 6.15 17.18
N PRO A 81 1.41 4.86 17.34
CA PRO A 81 1.83 3.80 16.42
C PRO A 81 1.49 4.10 14.95
N TYR A 82 2.44 3.92 14.04
CA TYR A 82 2.23 4.17 12.61
C TYR A 82 1.59 2.97 11.90
N LEU A 83 0.28 3.06 11.68
CA LEU A 83 -0.48 2.20 10.76
C LEU A 83 -1.21 3.07 9.73
N GLU A 84 -1.53 2.48 8.58
CA GLU A 84 -2.26 3.08 7.47
C GLU A 84 -3.63 2.42 7.34
N VAL A 85 -4.70 3.23 7.30
CA VAL A 85 -6.06 2.73 7.10
C VAL A 85 -6.31 2.50 5.61
N HIS A 86 -6.70 1.26 5.29
CA HIS A 86 -6.99 0.77 3.96
C HIS A 86 -8.43 0.29 3.86
N HIS A 87 -9.13 0.63 2.78
CA HIS A 87 -10.47 0.10 2.51
C HIS A 87 -10.38 -1.24 1.78
N ARG A 88 -11.04 -2.28 2.30
CA ARG A 88 -11.08 -3.64 1.73
C ARG A 88 -11.67 -3.64 0.32
N LEU A 89 -12.84 -3.02 0.14
CA LEU A 89 -13.34 -2.59 -1.16
C LEU A 89 -12.87 -1.14 -1.37
N PRO A 90 -11.99 -0.86 -2.35
CA PRO A 90 -11.48 0.49 -2.56
C PRO A 90 -12.60 1.49 -2.86
N LEU A 91 -12.48 2.72 -2.32
CA LEU A 91 -13.42 3.81 -2.60
C LEU A 91 -13.57 4.09 -4.11
N ALA A 92 -12.45 4.00 -4.85
CA ALA A 92 -12.44 4.14 -6.31
C ALA A 92 -13.21 3.05 -7.07
N LYS A 93 -13.55 1.94 -6.40
CA LYS A 93 -14.39 0.85 -6.92
C LYS A 93 -15.78 0.81 -6.26
N GLY A 94 -16.21 1.93 -5.66
CA GLY A 94 -17.52 2.04 -5.02
C GLY A 94 -17.58 1.50 -3.59
N GLY A 95 -16.43 1.30 -2.93
CA GLY A 95 -16.41 0.96 -1.51
C GLY A 95 -16.90 2.10 -0.63
N GLU A 96 -17.58 1.74 0.46
CA GLU A 96 -18.06 2.70 1.45
C GLU A 96 -16.96 3.11 2.41
N ASP A 97 -17.03 4.33 2.93
CA ASP A 97 -16.11 4.82 3.95
C ASP A 97 -16.65 4.48 5.35
N THR A 98 -16.51 3.21 5.73
CA THR A 98 -17.05 2.62 6.97
C THR A 98 -16.00 1.82 7.71
N VAL A 99 -16.20 1.62 9.01
CA VAL A 99 -15.28 0.85 9.89
C VAL A 99 -15.19 -0.62 9.45
N GLU A 100 -16.31 -1.17 8.96
CA GLU A 100 -16.45 -2.54 8.45
C GLU A 100 -15.67 -2.74 7.15
N ASN A 101 -15.64 -1.71 6.30
CA ASN A 101 -14.85 -1.73 5.07
C ASN A 101 -13.38 -1.35 5.31
N ALA A 102 -12.98 -0.92 6.51
CA ALA A 102 -11.64 -0.42 6.78
C ALA A 102 -10.78 -1.36 7.66
N ILE A 103 -9.48 -1.40 7.36
CA ILE A 103 -8.47 -2.20 8.05
C ILE A 103 -7.19 -1.39 8.30
N ALA A 104 -6.60 -1.51 9.48
CA ALA A 104 -5.32 -0.90 9.84
C ALA A 104 -4.15 -1.81 9.43
N LEU A 105 -3.26 -1.31 8.57
CA LEU A 105 -2.14 -2.06 8.03
C LEU A 105 -0.80 -1.38 8.31
N CYS A 106 0.26 -2.16 8.50
CA CYS A 106 1.61 -1.61 8.42
C CYS A 106 1.92 -1.23 6.94
N PRO A 107 2.89 -0.33 6.70
CA PRO A 107 3.24 0.11 5.35
C PRO A 107 3.55 -1.03 4.37
N ASN A 108 4.20 -2.10 4.86
CA ASN A 108 4.53 -3.27 4.04
C ASN A 108 3.27 -4.02 3.59
N CYS A 109 2.38 -4.36 4.53
CA CYS A 109 1.13 -5.06 4.21
C CYS A 109 0.19 -4.18 3.39
N HIS A 110 0.15 -2.87 3.64
CA HIS A 110 -0.64 -1.95 2.82
C HIS A 110 -0.15 -1.95 1.37
N ARG A 111 1.17 -1.92 1.16
CA ARG A 111 1.74 -1.93 -0.20
C ARG A 111 1.58 -3.26 -0.90
N GLU A 112 1.69 -4.37 -0.18
CA GLU A 112 1.40 -5.70 -0.69
C GLU A 112 -0.05 -5.83 -1.19
N ARG A 113 -1.04 -5.26 -0.49
CA ARG A 113 -2.44 -5.25 -0.96
C ARG A 113 -2.64 -4.55 -2.29
N HIS A 114 -1.80 -3.56 -2.61
CA HIS A 114 -1.88 -2.82 -3.85
C HIS A 114 -1.04 -3.41 -4.99
N PHE A 115 0.13 -3.98 -4.68
CA PHE A 115 1.14 -4.32 -5.69
C PHE A 115 1.69 -5.74 -5.57
N GLY A 116 1.36 -6.45 -4.49
CA GLY A 116 1.82 -7.82 -4.25
C GLY A 116 1.19 -8.78 -5.26
N THR A 117 1.95 -9.80 -5.66
CA THR A 117 1.51 -10.81 -6.64
C THR A 117 0.24 -11.55 -6.22
N LEU A 118 0.01 -11.68 -4.91
CA LEU A 118 -1.22 -12.26 -4.34
C LEU A 118 -2.47 -11.41 -4.64
N TYR A 119 -2.30 -10.13 -4.97
CA TYR A 119 -3.37 -9.14 -5.18
C TYR A 119 -3.36 -8.47 -6.56
N ALA A 120 -2.28 -8.61 -7.33
CA ALA A 120 -2.05 -7.92 -8.61
C ALA A 120 -2.95 -8.38 -9.78
N SER A 121 -3.74 -9.44 -9.62
CA SER A 121 -4.46 -10.09 -10.73
C SER A 121 -5.98 -10.26 -10.52
N LYS A 122 -6.61 -9.51 -9.61
CA LYS A 122 -8.05 -9.62 -9.39
C LYS A 122 -8.75 -8.28 -9.53
N ASP A 123 -9.28 -8.05 -10.72
CA ASP A 123 -10.60 -7.45 -10.80
C ASP A 123 -11.55 -8.25 -9.89
N VAL A 124 -12.48 -7.53 -9.27
CA VAL A 124 -13.56 -8.05 -8.42
C VAL A 124 -13.20 -8.30 -6.94
N ALA A 125 -14.03 -7.71 -6.09
CA ALA A 125 -14.26 -8.09 -4.71
C ALA A 125 -14.16 -9.62 -4.53
N SER A 126 -13.10 -10.09 -3.89
CA SER A 126 -12.95 -11.52 -3.55
C SER A 126 -13.10 -11.66 -2.03
N PRO A 127 -14.11 -12.40 -1.53
CA PRO A 127 -14.45 -12.54 -0.12
C PRO A 127 -13.54 -13.57 0.57
N GLN A 128 -12.22 -13.34 0.55
CA GLN A 128 -11.27 -14.18 1.29
C GLN A 128 -10.86 -13.57 2.64
N TYR A 129 -11.76 -12.82 3.27
CA TYR A 129 -11.59 -12.33 4.64
C TYR A 129 -12.30 -13.20 5.70
N ALA A 130 -12.78 -14.39 5.34
CA ALA A 130 -13.64 -15.20 6.22
C ALA A 130 -13.00 -16.46 6.84
N THR A 131 -11.77 -16.90 6.53
CA THR A 131 -11.34 -18.25 6.95
C THR A 131 -9.88 -18.41 7.40
N GLN A 132 -9.28 -17.43 8.08
CA GLN A 132 -8.01 -17.66 8.78
C GLN A 132 -7.98 -16.99 10.16
N LYS A 133 -8.86 -17.46 11.04
CA LYS A 133 -8.73 -17.42 12.51
C LYS A 133 -9.90 -18.24 13.06
N ASN A 134 -9.69 -19.56 13.19
CA ASN A 134 -10.42 -20.44 14.12
C ASN A 134 -9.92 -21.89 14.05
N ASP A 135 -8.60 -22.11 13.93
CA ASP A 135 -8.00 -23.41 14.21
C ASP A 135 -6.68 -23.17 14.93
N LYS A 136 -6.58 -23.63 16.18
CA LYS A 136 -5.45 -23.55 17.15
C LYS A 136 -5.65 -22.64 18.37
N VAL A 137 -6.85 -22.62 18.94
CA VAL A 137 -7.02 -22.42 20.39
C VAL A 137 -7.91 -23.53 20.94
N GLU A 138 -7.45 -24.77 20.84
CA GLU A 138 -7.98 -25.90 21.62
C GLU A 138 -6.94 -27.04 21.59
N SER A 139 -5.98 -26.96 22.51
CA SER A 139 -5.19 -28.07 23.08
C SER A 139 -4.11 -27.47 23.97
N LEU A 140 -4.54 -26.94 25.12
CA LEU A 140 -3.75 -26.74 26.33
C LEU A 140 -4.73 -26.25 27.42
N VAL A 141 -5.65 -27.14 27.77
CA VAL A 141 -6.22 -27.25 29.12
C VAL A 141 -6.17 -28.73 29.46
#